data_AF-A0A2R4FXI9-F1
#
_entry.id   AF-A0A2R4FXI9-F1
#
_cell.length_a   1.000
_cell.length_b   1.000
_cell.length_c   1.000
_cell.angle_alpha   90.00
_cell.angle_beta   90.00
_cell.angle_gamma   90.00
#
_symmetry.space_group_name_H-M   'P 1'
#
loop_
_entity.id
_entity.type
_entity.pdbx_description
1 polymer ?
#
loop_
_entity_poly.entity_id
_entity_poly.type
_entity_poly.pdbx_seq_one_letter_code
_entity_poly.pdbx_strand_id
1 'polypeptide(L)'
;VLLMNRNPIFHRTMPLTPATVELGVLKYPKVEQVIEPKLKKFMDNSKNGIIYISLGTSIRGHLLPNEKLNIFKQVFKSLPYNVVWKWDEE
;
A
#
# COMPACT_ATOMS: atom_id res chain seq x y z
N VAL A 1 4.36 3.53 -31.17
CA VAL A 1 3.88 2.40 -30.35
C VAL A 1 3.79 2.88 -28.91
N LEU A 2 2.62 2.77 -28.27
CA LEU A 2 2.40 3.14 -26.87
C LEU A 2 2.40 1.87 -26.03
N LEU A 3 3.28 1.79 -25.03
CA LEU A 3 3.33 0.67 -24.11
C LEU A 3 2.63 1.04 -22.80
N MET A 4 1.63 0.26 -22.39
CA MET A 4 0.84 0.55 -21.20
C MET A 4 1.00 -0.57 -20.16
N ASN A 5 1.40 -0.21 -18.94
CA ASN A 5 1.38 -1.12 -17.78
C ASN A 5 -0.06 -1.25 -17.25
N ARG A 6 -0.89 -1.95 -18.02
CA ARG A 6 -2.33 -2.06 -17.84
C ARG A 6 -2.76 -3.49 -18.12
N ASN A 7 -3.67 -4.01 -17.30
CA ASN A 7 -4.30 -5.30 -17.54
C ASN A 7 -5.79 -5.11 -17.90
N PRO A 8 -6.26 -5.56 -19.08
CA PRO A 8 -7.61 -5.31 -19.54
C PRO A 8 -8.71 -5.92 -18.64
N ILE A 9 -8.38 -6.92 -17.81
CA ILE A 9 -9.32 -7.52 -16.86
C ILE A 9 -9.58 -6.60 -15.66
N PHE A 10 -8.55 -5.90 -15.17
CA PHE A 10 -8.64 -5.06 -13.96
C PHE A 10 -9.08 -3.61 -14.24
N HIS A 11 -9.25 -3.25 -15.51
CA HIS A 11 -9.60 -1.89 -15.90
C HIS A 11 -10.83 -1.88 -16.80
N ARG A 12 -11.51 -0.73 -16.83
CA ARG A 12 -12.71 -0.53 -17.67
C ARG A 12 -12.39 -0.70 -19.16
N THR A 13 -13.34 -1.16 -19.95
CA THR A 13 -13.20 -1.18 -21.41
C THR A 13 -13.07 0.27 -21.93
N MET A 14 -12.07 0.51 -22.76
CA MET A 14 -11.85 1.79 -23.43
C MET A 14 -11.30 1.55 -24.83
N PRO A 15 -11.61 2.42 -25.81
CA PRO A 15 -11.04 2.31 -27.15
C PRO A 15 -9.51 2.52 -27.09
N LEU A 16 -8.77 1.60 -27.70
CA LEU A 16 -7.32 1.69 -27.86
C LEU A 16 -6.98 1.87 -29.33
N THR A 17 -5.96 2.68 -29.62
CA THR A 17 -5.41 2.76 -30.99
C THR A 17 -4.66 1.47 -31.34
N PRO A 18 -4.61 1.03 -32.61
CA PRO A 18 -3.88 -0.17 -33.02
C PRO A 18 -2.39 -0.18 -32.63
N ALA A 19 -1.80 0.99 -32.41
CA ALA A 19 -0.41 1.13 -31.98
C ALA A 19 -0.20 1.01 -30.46
N THR A 20 -1.21 0.63 -29.68
CA THR A 20 -1.15 0.47 -28.22
C THR A 20 -0.96 -0.99 -27.82
N VAL A 21 0.06 -1.27 -27.01
CA VAL A 21 0.35 -2.60 -26.47
C VAL A 21 0.21 -2.55 -24.95
N GLU A 22 -0.73 -3.33 -24.42
CA GLU A 22 -0.89 -3.54 -22.97
C GLU A 22 0.07 -4.62 -22.49
N LEU A 23 0.99 -4.25 -21.60
CA LEU A 23 2.02 -5.13 -21.04
C LEU A 23 1.53 -5.95 -19.84
N GLY A 24 0.30 -5.73 -19.37
CA GLY A 24 -0.23 -6.37 -18.18
C GLY A 24 0.33 -5.73 -16.90
N VAL A 25 0.96 -6.53 -16.04
CA VAL A 25 1.56 -6.10 -14.77
C VAL A 25 3.08 -6.21 -14.86
N LEU A 26 3.76 -5.07 -14.95
CA LEU A 26 5.21 -4.98 -14.77
C LEU A 26 5.56 -5.31 -13.32
N LYS A 27 6.25 -6.43 -13.13
CA LYS A 27 6.74 -6.86 -11.82
C LYS A 27 8.17 -6.36 -11.64
N TYR A 28 8.43 -5.72 -10.51
CA TYR A 28 9.79 -5.49 -10.06
C TYR A 28 10.39 -6.81 -9.56
N PRO A 29 11.71 -7.05 -9.74
CA PRO A 29 12.36 -8.22 -9.16
C PRO A 29 12.16 -8.22 -7.66
N LYS A 30 11.73 -9.35 -7.11
CA LYS A 30 11.60 -9.52 -5.66
C LYS A 30 13.00 -9.51 -5.05
N VAL A 31 13.34 -8.42 -4.37
CA VAL A 31 14.48 -8.40 -3.46
C VAL A 31 13.99 -8.95 -2.13
N GLU A 32 14.62 -10.01 -1.63
CA GLU A 32 14.36 -10.46 -0.26
C GLU A 32 14.82 -9.37 0.70
N GLN A 33 13.86 -8.70 1.33
CA GLN A 33 14.13 -7.69 2.32
C GLN A 33 14.01 -8.32 3.71
N VAL A 34 15.05 -8.13 4.52
CA VAL A 34 15.02 -8.56 5.92
C VAL A 34 14.09 -7.63 6.68
N ILE A 35 13.00 -8.19 7.21
CA ILE A 35 12.08 -7.48 8.10
C ILE A 35 12.74 -7.37 9.48
N GLU A 36 12.68 -6.18 10.09
CA GLU A 36 13.17 -5.97 11.44
C GLU A 36 12.57 -7.00 12.42
N PRO A 37 13.37 -7.66 13.28
CA PRO A 37 12.89 -8.72 14.16
C PRO A 37 11.70 -8.32 15.04
N LYS A 38 11.68 -7.05 15.50
CA LYS A 38 10.59 -6.51 16.33
C LYS A 38 9.28 -6.43 15.55
N LEU A 39 9.32 -5.92 14.31
CA LEU A 39 8.16 -5.83 13.45
C LEU A 39 7.65 -7.23 13.06
N LYS A 40 8.55 -8.14 12.69
CA LYS A 40 8.20 -9.54 12.40
C LYS A 40 7.50 -10.19 13.60
N LYS A 41 8.03 -10.03 14.81
CA LYS A 41 7.42 -10.56 16.03
C LYS A 41 6.04 -9.94 16.31
N PHE A 42 5.87 -8.63 16.10
CA PHE A 42 4.57 -7.97 16.24
C PHE A 42 3.53 -8.53 15.26
N MET A 43 3.96 -8.77 14.02
CA MET A 43 3.12 -9.36 12.97
C MET A 43 2.76 -10.81 13.28
N ASP A 44 3.75 -11.66 13.55
CA ASP A 44 3.57 -13.09 13.81
C ASP A 44 2.68 -13.37 15.04
N ASN A 45 2.68 -12.46 16.02
CA ASN A 45 1.84 -12.56 17.22
C ASN A 45 0.39 -12.10 17.02
N SER A 46 0.03 -11.57 15.85
CA SER A 46 -1.35 -11.12 15.61
C SER A 46 -2.30 -12.31 15.49
N LYS A 47 -3.32 -12.35 16.36
CA LYS A 47 -4.35 -13.41 16.35
C LYS A 47 -5.36 -13.26 15.22
N ASN A 48 -5.71 -12.03 14.88
CA ASN A 48 -6.77 -11.72 13.92
C ASN A 48 -6.23 -11.30 12.54
N GLY A 49 -4.91 -11.26 12.36
CA GLY A 49 -4.27 -10.72 11.16
C GLY A 49 -3.86 -9.25 11.29
N ILE A 50 -3.29 -8.71 10.22
CA ILE A 50 -2.63 -7.39 10.24
C ILE A 50 -3.17 -6.54 9.10
N ILE A 51 -3.31 -5.24 9.37
CA ILE A 51 -3.57 -4.23 8.34
C ILE A 51 -2.28 -3.42 8.17
N TYR A 52 -1.70 -3.45 6.97
CA TYR A 52 -0.60 -2.57 6.59
C TYR A 52 -1.12 -1.32 5.89
N ILE A 53 -0.67 -0.15 6.31
CA ILE A 53 -1.07 1.14 5.76
C ILE A 53 0.17 1.89 5.28
N SER A 54 0.13 2.36 4.04
CA SER A 54 1.14 3.23 3.45
C SER A 54 0.45 4.19 2.49
N LEU A 55 0.76 5.49 2.59
CA LEU A 55 0.22 6.54 1.73
C LEU A 55 1.16 6.88 0.57
N GLY A 56 2.16 6.03 0.32
CA GLY A 56 3.22 6.29 -0.65
C GLY A 56 4.30 7.21 -0.09
N THR A 57 5.02 7.88 -0.98
CA THR A 57 6.11 8.82 -0.63
C THR A 57 5.67 10.28 -0.66
N SER A 58 4.59 10.60 -1.38
CA SER A 58 4.10 11.96 -1.54
C SER A 58 3.36 12.50 -0.31
N ILE A 59 2.76 11.60 0.48
CA ILE A 59 2.03 11.97 1.69
C ILE A 59 2.86 11.51 2.88
N ARG A 60 3.46 12.47 3.58
CA ARG A 60 4.18 12.21 4.84
C ARG A 60 3.19 12.24 5.99
N GLY A 61 3.20 11.19 6.82
CA GLY A 61 2.25 11.04 7.93
C GLY A 61 2.23 12.24 8.88
N HIS A 62 3.39 12.85 9.17
CA HIS A 62 3.50 14.00 10.06
C HIS A 62 2.92 15.31 9.47
N LEU A 63 2.73 15.40 8.16
CA LEU A 63 2.10 16.56 7.51
C LEU A 63 0.57 16.48 7.49
N LEU A 64 -0.02 15.36 7.92
CA LEU A 64 -1.46 15.23 7.98
C LEU A 64 -2.03 16.14 9.08
N PRO A 65 -3.14 16.86 8.82
CA PRO A 65 -3.82 17.63 9.83
C PRO A 65 -4.18 16.77 11.05
N ASN A 66 -4.05 17.34 12.25
CA ASN A 66 -4.31 16.65 13.52
C ASN A 66 -5.70 16.00 13.58
N GLU A 67 -6.70 16.63 12.98
CA GLU A 67 -8.05 16.08 12.87
C GLU A 67 -8.06 14.72 12.15
N LYS A 68 -7.37 14.62 11.00
CA LYS A 68 -7.28 13.38 10.22
C LYS A 68 -6.47 12.32 10.97
N LEU A 69 -5.36 12.71 11.61
CA LEU A 69 -4.57 11.79 12.44
C LEU A 69 -5.38 11.20 13.59
N ASN A 70 -6.21 12.02 14.23
CA ASN A 70 -7.08 11.56 15.31
C ASN A 70 -8.15 10.58 14.81
N ILE A 71 -8.74 10.85 13.64
CA ILE A 71 -9.68 9.92 13.00
C ILE A 71 -9.00 8.57 12.73
N PHE A 72 -7.81 8.57 12.11
CA PHE A 72 -7.06 7.32 11.88
C PHE A 72 -6.80 6.56 13.19
N LYS A 73 -6.32 7.24 14.23
CA LYS A 73 -6.07 6.63 15.54
C LYS A 73 -7.35 6.04 16.16
N GLN A 74 -8.49 6.73 16.06
CA GLN A 74 -9.76 6.23 16.56
C GLN A 74 -10.22 4.99 15.80
N VAL A 75 -10.14 5.01 14.47
CA VAL A 75 -10.49 3.87 13.62
C VAL A 75 -9.58 2.68 13.93
N PHE A 76 -8.26 2.86 13.98
CA PHE A 76 -7.33 1.77 14.27
C PHE A 76 -7.59 1.11 15.62
N LYS A 77 -7.97 1.89 16.64
CA LYS A 77 -8.34 1.34 17.96
C LYS A 77 -9.64 0.55 17.94
N SER A 78 -10.57 0.88 17.05
CA SER A 78 -11.87 0.21 16.94
C SER A 78 -11.81 -1.14 16.19
N LEU A 79 -10.77 -1.34 15.38
CA LEU A 79 -10.62 -2.54 14.56
C LEU A 79 -10.06 -3.71 15.38
N PRO A 80 -10.52 -4.96 15.14
CA PRO A 80 -10.02 -6.14 15.85
C PRO A 80 -8.65 -6.62 15.32
N TYR A 81 -7.93 -5.80 14.56
CA TYR A 81 -6.70 -6.17 13.85
C TYR A 81 -5.50 -5.36 14.38
N ASN A 82 -4.31 -5.95 14.28
CA ASN A 82 -3.08 -5.20 14.50
C ASN A 82 -2.80 -4.30 13.29
N VAL A 83 -2.58 -3.01 13.50
CA VAL A 83 -2.31 -2.05 12.41
C VAL A 83 -0.82 -1.70 12.39
N VAL A 84 -0.18 -1.89 11.23
CA VAL A 84 1.17 -1.41 10.93
C VAL A 84 1.04 -0.23 9.98
N TRP A 85 1.31 0.97 10.47
CA TRP A 85 1.29 2.17 9.64
C TRP A 85 2.72 2.58 9.31
N LYS A 86 3.06 2.60 8.02
CA LYS A 86 4.29 3.25 7.54
C LYS A 86 4.23 4.73 7.95
N TRP A 87 5.13 5.12 8.84
CA TRP A 87 5.26 6.48 9.32
C TRP A 87 6.61 7.04 8.88
N ASP A 88 6.60 8.25 8.33
CA ASP A 88 7.83 8.97 7.98
C ASP A 88 8.19 9.88 9.17
N GLU A 89 9.41 9.74 9.69
CA GLU A 89 9.98 10.68 10.66
C GLU A 89 10.16 12.07 10.02
N GLU A 90 10.39 13.11 10.84
CA GLU A 90 10.64 14.47 10.33
C GLU A 90 11.87 14.54 9.41
#